data_AF-A0A655Q1U9-F1
#
_entry.id   AF-A0A655Q1U9-F1
#
_cell.length_a   1.000
_cell.length_b   1.000
_cell.length_c   1.000
_cell.angle_alpha   90.00
_cell.angle_beta   90.00
_cell.angle_gamma   90.00
#
_symmetry.space_group_name_H-M   'P 1'
#
loop_
_entity.id
_entity.type
_entity.pdbx_description
1 polymer ?
#
loop_
_entity_poly.entity_id
_entity_poly.type
_entity_poly.pdbx_seq_one_letter_code
_entity_poly.pdbx_strand_id
1 'polypeptide(L)' 'MSINLEVWVKPVKEEGVGERFQVCEATFNYVAIDANGRPRAISLSNGSQKSS' A
#
# COMPACT_ATOMS: atom_id res chain seq x y z
N MET A 1 4.77 2.88 10.13
CA MET A 1 4.81 2.36 8.75
C MET A 1 3.94 3.25 7.91
N SER A 2 4.41 3.70 6.74
CA SER A 2 3.65 4.61 5.86
C SER A 2 3.39 3.91 4.54
N ILE A 3 2.18 4.04 4.03
CA ILE A 3 1.74 3.45 2.76
C ILE A 3 1.22 4.59 1.88
N ASN A 4 1.83 4.78 0.71
CA ASN A 4 1.27 5.65 -0.32
C ASN A 4 0.31 4.84 -1.20
N LEU A 5 -0.88 5.37 -1.44
CA LEU A 5 -1.91 4.74 -2.25
C LEU A 5 -2.37 5.70 -3.35
N GLU A 6 -2.39 5.17 -4.57
CA GLU A 6 -2.88 5.87 -5.76
C GLU A 6 -3.99 5.05 -6.41
N VAL A 7 -5.06 5.73 -6.82
CA VAL A 7 -6.17 5.11 -7.56
C VAL A 7 -6.17 5.63 -8.98
N TRP A 8 -6.13 4.70 -9.93
CA TRP A 8 -6.09 4.98 -11.35
C TRP A 8 -7.28 4.35 -12.05
N VAL A 9 -7.94 5.12 -12.91
CA VAL A 9 -9.06 4.65 -13.74
C VAL A 9 -8.63 4.64 -15.19
N LYS A 10 -8.90 3.53 -15.89
CA LYS A 10 -8.71 3.42 -17.34
C LYS A 10 -10.08 3.23 -18.01
N PRO A 11 -10.67 4.26 -18.62
CA PRO A 11 -11.95 4.11 -19.32
C PRO A 11 -11.80 3.18 -20.52
N VAL A 12 -12.73 2.24 -20.66
CA VAL A 12 -12.88 1.39 -21.86
C VAL A 12 -13.99 1.98 -22.70
N LYS A 13 -13.68 2.46 -23.91
CA LYS A 13 -14.67 2.98 -24.87
C LYS A 13 -14.72 2.06 -26.10
N GLU A 14 -15.76 2.16 -26.91
CA GLU A 14 -15.93 1.36 -28.14
C GLU A 14 -14.76 1.54 -29.13
N GLU A 15 -14.10 2.71 -29.12
CA GLU A 15 -12.93 3.02 -29.96
C GLU A 15 -11.59 2.54 -29.37
N GLY A 16 -11.60 1.83 -28.23
CA GLY A 16 -10.41 1.24 -27.61
C GLY A 16 -10.18 1.70 -26.16
N VAL A 17 -8.96 1.46 -25.66
CA VAL A 17 -8.60 1.75 -24.28
C VAL A 17 -7.97 3.13 -24.15
N GLY A 18 -8.66 4.05 -23.46
CA GLY A 18 -8.18 5.43 -23.26
C GLY A 18 -7.00 5.54 -22.29
N GLU A 19 -6.49 6.77 -22.09
CA GLU A 19 -5.45 7.06 -21.11
C GLU A 19 -5.92 6.77 -19.67
N ARG A 20 -4.97 6.49 -18.77
CA ARG A 20 -5.26 6.32 -17.35
C ARG A 20 -5.31 7.68 -16.67
N PHE A 21 -6.33 7.91 -15.88
CA PHE A 21 -6.47 9.11 -15.06
C PHE A 21 -6.31 8.73 -13.59
N GLN A 22 -5.39 9.39 -12.90
CA GLN A 22 -5.31 9.27 -11.44
C GLN A 22 -6.47 10.03 -10.83
N VAL A 23 -7.28 9.35 -10.03
CA VAL A 23 -8.49 9.92 -9.45
C VAL A 23 -8.33 10.21 -7.96
N CYS A 24 -7.34 9.59 -7.29
CA CYS A 24 -7.08 9.79 -5.88
C CYS A 24 -5.63 9.46 -5.53
N GLU A 25 -5.06 10.22 -4.60
CA GLU A 25 -3.79 9.93 -3.92
C GLU A 25 -3.94 10.16 -2.43
N ALA A 26 -3.42 9.26 -1.61
CA ALA A 26 -3.37 9.44 -0.16
C ALA A 26 -2.23 8.64 0.47
N THR A 27 -1.60 9.25 1.48
CA THR A 27 -0.64 8.57 2.35
C THR A 27 -1.31 8.18 3.67
N PHE A 28 -1.25 6.90 4.01
CA PHE A 28 -1.76 6.35 5.25
C PHE A 28 -0.62 5.98 6.18
N ASN A 29 -0.71 6.43 7.43
CA ASN A 29 0.28 6.15 8.47
C ASN A 29 -0.30 5.14 9.47
N TYR A 30 0.39 4.02 9.63
CA TYR A 30 0.01 2.92 10.52
C TYR A 30 1.01 2.75 11.66
N VAL A 31 0.47 2.49 12.85
CA VAL A 31 1.21 2.17 14.08
C VAL A 31 0.74 0.81 14.58
N ALA A 32 1.69 -0.10 14.83
CA ALA A 32 1.36 -1.37 15.46
C ALA A 32 1.06 -1.14 16.95
N ILE A 33 -0.01 -1.76 17.43
CA ILE A 33 -0.45 -1.69 18.83
C ILE A 33 -0.53 -3.08 19.45
N ASP A 34 -0.44 -3.14 20.77
CA ASP A 34 -0.76 -4.34 21.57
C ASP A 34 -2.27 -4.42 21.91
N ALA A 35 -2.67 -5.46 22.62
CA ALA A 35 -4.07 -5.67 23.02
C ALA A 35 -4.62 -4.58 23.97
N ASN A 36 -3.74 -3.80 24.59
CA ASN A 36 -4.12 -2.69 25.47
C ASN A 36 -4.10 -1.34 24.72
N GLY A 37 -3.90 -1.34 23.40
CA GLY A 37 -3.84 -0.14 22.58
C GLY A 37 -2.51 0.62 22.65
N ARG A 38 -1.46 0.03 23.25
CA ARG A 38 -0.15 0.70 23.36
C ARG A 38 0.69 0.46 22.11
N PRO A 39 1.40 1.47 21.59
CA PRO A 39 2.32 1.29 20.47
C PRO A 39 3.37 0.22 20.77
N ARG A 40 3.68 -0.61 19.78
CA ARG A 40 4.72 -1.65 19.87
C ARG A 40 5.64 -1.64 18.67
N ALA A 41 6.85 -2.16 18.87
CA ALA A 41 7.78 -2.42 17.78
C ALA A 41 7.25 -3.51 16.84
N ILE A 42 7.50 -3.34 15.54
CA ILE A 42 7.20 -4.33 14.52
C ILE A 42 8.43 -5.24 14.39
N SER A 43 8.24 -6.55 14.52
CA SER A 43 9.31 -7.53 14.29
C SER A 43 9.51 -7.74 12.80
N LEU A 44 10.70 -7.43 12.29
CA LEU A 44 11.12 -7.76 10.92
C LEU A 44 11.62 -9.21 10.89
N SER A 45 10.74 -10.21 10.98
CA SER A 45 11.12 -11.57 10.63
C SER A 45 11.08 -11.70 9.10
N ASN A 46 12.15 -11.28 8.45
CA ASN A 46 12.37 -11.55 7.04
C ASN A 46 12.35 -13.07 6.85
N GLY A 47 11.53 -13.58 5.93
CA GLY A 47 11.63 -14.96 5.48
C GLY A 47 13.08 -15.27 5.12
N SER A 48 13.62 -16.36 5.70
CA SER A 48 14.82 -17.08 5.28
C SER A 48 15.72 -16.34 4.28
N GLN A 49 16.71 -15.59 4.78
CA GLN A 49 17.93 -15.37 4.01
C GLN A 49 18.54 -16.76 3.74
N LYS A 50 18.31 -17.32 2.54
CA LYS A 50 19.20 -18.37 2.03
C LYS A 50 20.52 -17.68 1.71
N SER A 51 21.51 -17.88 2.58
CA SER A 51 22.92 -17.68 2.24
C SER A 51 23.28 -18.66 1.14
N SER A 52 23.78 -18.17 0.02
CA SER A 52 24.60 -18.93 -0.90
C SER A 52 25.73 -18.05 -1.39
#